data_AF-A0A8C6VBN5-F1
#
_entry.id   AF-A0A8C6VBN5-F1
#
_cell.length_a   1.000
_cell.length_b   1.000
_cell.length_c   1.000
_cell.angle_alpha   90.00
_cell.angle_beta   90.00
_cell.angle_gamma   90.00
#
_symmetry.space_group_name_H-M   'P 1'
#
loop_
_entity.id
_entity.type
_entity.pdbx_description
1 polymer ?
#
loop_
_entity_poly.entity_id
_entity_poly.type
_entity_poly.pdbx_seq_one_letter_code
_entity_poly.pdbx_strand_id
1 'polypeptide(L)'
;MIQDKPLHTSWQHKMKIRQEKKLIKDFAQELKEQKQREREEKKQRRRDNLKRRLENERKAEVVQVIRNPLKLKRAKKKHLRRIEKRDTLALLQNSQAQLKAAKQ
;
A
#
# COMPACT_ATOMS: atom_id res chain seq x y z
N MET A 1 16.73 -3.70 74.42
CA MET A 1 17.41 -2.95 73.36
C MET A 1 16.66 -3.19 72.05
N ILE A 2 16.12 -2.14 71.44
CA ILE A 2 15.42 -2.23 70.15
C ILE A 2 16.50 -2.10 69.07
N GLN A 3 16.66 -3.13 68.23
CA GLN A 3 17.56 -3.06 67.08
C GLN A 3 16.83 -2.40 65.92
N ASP A 4 17.31 -1.23 65.49
CA ASP A 4 16.79 -0.53 64.32
C ASP A 4 17.07 -1.31 63.03
N LYS A 5 16.13 -1.26 62.09
CA LYS A 5 16.30 -1.90 60.78
C LYS A 5 17.39 -1.14 60.00
N PRO A 6 18.31 -1.86 59.32
CA PRO A 6 19.35 -1.21 58.54
C PRO A 6 18.73 -0.36 57.42
N LEU A 7 19.11 0.92 57.33
CA LEU A 7 18.64 1.85 56.30
C LEU A 7 19.10 1.48 54.87
N HIS A 8 20.11 0.61 54.75
CA HIS A 8 20.68 0.21 53.46
C HIS A 8 20.12 -1.13 52.97
N THR A 9 19.82 -1.20 51.68
CA THR A 9 19.45 -2.45 51.01
C THR A 9 20.69 -3.31 50.72
N SER A 10 20.52 -4.64 50.80
CA SER A 10 21.60 -5.59 50.51
C SER A 10 22.05 -5.50 49.04
N TRP A 11 23.30 -5.87 48.77
CA TRP A 11 23.86 -5.86 47.42
C TRP A 11 23.06 -6.72 46.44
N GLN A 12 22.62 -7.90 46.88
CA GLN A 12 21.77 -8.80 46.09
C GLN A 12 20.45 -8.14 45.68
N HIS A 13 19.82 -7.39 46.59
CA HIS A 13 18.60 -6.66 46.30
C HIS A 13 18.84 -5.55 45.26
N LYS A 14 19.96 -4.83 45.36
CA LYS A 14 20.36 -3.82 44.36
C LYS A 14 20.61 -4.44 42.99
N MET A 15 21.21 -5.64 42.92
CA MET A 15 21.41 -6.36 41.66
C MET A 15 20.09 -6.81 41.04
N LYS A 16 19.17 -7.34 41.84
CA LYS A 16 17.84 -7.76 41.37
C LYS A 16 17.07 -6.58 40.76
N ILE A 17 17.03 -5.44 41.45
CA ILE A 17 16.40 -4.21 40.92
C ILE A 17 17.05 -3.78 39.60
N ARG A 18 18.38 -3.88 39.48
CA ARG A 18 19.08 -3.50 38.25
C ARG A 18 18.73 -4.43 37.09
N GLN A 19 18.61 -5.74 37.35
CA GLN A 19 18.19 -6.72 36.35
C GLN A 19 16.74 -6.49 35.92
N GLU A 20 15.82 -6.30 36.86
CA GLU A 20 14.41 -6.00 36.56
C GLU A 20 14.28 -4.72 35.74
N LYS A 21 15.00 -3.65 36.10
CA LYS A 21 15.04 -2.41 35.32
C LYS A 21 15.57 -2.62 33.90
N LYS A 22 16.52 -3.52 33.70
CA LYS A 22 17.04 -3.85 32.37
C LYS A 22 15.96 -4.54 31.54
N LEU A 23 15.35 -5.59 32.09
CA LEU A 23 14.27 -6.34 31.43
C LEU A 23 13.08 -5.45 31.04
N ILE A 24 12.67 -4.54 31.93
CA ILE A 24 11.58 -3.60 31.64
C ILE A 24 11.94 -2.66 30.48
N LYS A 25 13.20 -2.18 30.42
CA LYS A 25 13.67 -1.32 29.34
C LYS A 25 13.70 -2.06 28.01
N ASP A 26 14.24 -3.27 28.01
CA ASP A 26 14.35 -4.11 26.81
C ASP A 26 12.93 -4.40 26.27
N PHE A 27 11.99 -4.78 27.13
CA PHE A 27 10.60 -5.01 26.76
C PHE A 27 9.90 -3.74 26.24
N ALA A 28 10.13 -2.59 26.89
CA ALA A 28 9.56 -1.32 26.42
C ALA A 28 10.12 -0.90 25.06
N GLN A 29 11.37 -1.24 24.76
CA GLN A 29 11.98 -1.02 23.45
C GLN A 29 11.36 -1.94 22.39
N GLU A 30 11.21 -3.23 22.66
CA GLU A 30 10.55 -4.19 21.77
C GLU A 30 9.12 -3.73 21.40
N LEU A 31 8.33 -3.26 22.37
CA LEU A 31 6.99 -2.74 22.11
C LEU A 31 6.98 -1.49 21.21
N LYS A 32 7.99 -0.62 21.34
CA LYS A 32 8.12 0.55 20.46
C LYS A 32 8.48 0.13 19.04
N GLU A 33 9.43 -0.80 18.90
CA GLU A 33 9.87 -1.31 17.61
C GLU A 33 8.72 -2.02 16.88
N GLN A 34 7.95 -2.86 17.56
CA GLN A 34 6.77 -3.51 16.97
C GLN A 34 5.75 -2.49 16.46
N LYS A 35 5.41 -1.49 17.28
CA LYS A 35 4.51 -0.40 16.86
C LYS A 35 5.04 0.38 15.66
N GLN A 36 6.35 0.59 15.60
CA GLN A 36 6.98 1.27 14.47
C GLN A 36 6.90 0.43 13.19
N ARG A 37 7.25 -0.86 13.27
CA ARG A 37 7.17 -1.79 12.13
C ARG A 37 5.74 -1.85 11.56
N GLU A 38 4.73 -2.00 12.42
CA GLU A 38 3.33 -1.99 11.98
C GLU A 38 2.93 -0.69 11.25
N ARG A 39 3.40 0.46 11.74
CA ARG A 39 3.14 1.77 11.11
C ARG A 39 3.82 1.87 9.76
N GLU A 40 5.06 1.43 9.66
CA GLU A 40 5.82 1.42 8.41
C GLU A 40 5.19 0.49 7.37
N GLU A 41 4.77 -0.71 7.76
CA GLU A 41 4.03 -1.63 6.88
C GLU A 41 2.72 -1.05 6.39
N LYS A 42 1.94 -0.38 7.27
CA LYS A 42 0.73 0.34 6.87
C LYS A 42 1.05 1.46 5.87
N LYS A 43 2.16 2.18 6.06
CA LYS A 43 2.61 3.24 5.15
C LYS A 43 3.03 2.66 3.79
N GLN A 44 3.77 1.56 3.78
CA GLN A 44 4.15 0.87 2.54
C GLN A 44 2.92 0.35 1.79
N ARG A 45 1.99 -0.33 2.48
CA ARG A 45 0.72 -0.75 1.86
C ARG A 45 -0.05 0.40 1.23
N ARG A 46 -0.11 1.56 1.89
CA ARG A 46 -0.75 2.76 1.30
C ARG A 46 -0.02 3.25 0.05
N ARG A 47 1.32 3.32 0.09
CA ARG A 47 2.14 3.72 -1.05
C ARG A 47 1.95 2.78 -2.24
N ASP A 48 1.95 1.47 -2.00
CA ASP A 48 1.75 0.48 -3.06
C ASP A 48 0.34 0.53 -3.64
N ASN A 49 -0.68 0.68 -2.79
CA ASN A 49 -2.05 0.87 -3.25
C ASN A 49 -2.21 2.15 -4.08
N LEU A 50 -1.53 3.24 -3.69
CA LEU A 50 -1.54 4.48 -4.46
C LEU A 50 -0.85 4.29 -5.82
N LYS A 51 0.33 3.64 -5.86
CA LYS A 51 1.02 3.29 -7.11
C LYS A 51 0.12 2.46 -8.03
N ARG A 52 -0.53 1.43 -7.50
CA ARG A 52 -1.49 0.60 -8.25
C ARG A 52 -2.66 1.41 -8.79
N ARG A 53 -3.19 2.38 -8.02
CA ARG A 53 -4.24 3.28 -8.51
C ARG A 53 -3.76 4.13 -9.68
N LEU A 54 -2.61 4.78 -9.55
CA LEU A 54 -2.03 5.59 -10.62
C LEU A 54 -1.72 4.76 -11.88
N GLU A 55 -1.21 3.55 -11.72
CA GLU A 55 -1.02 2.62 -12.84
C GLU A 55 -2.35 2.17 -13.45
N ASN A 56 -3.37 1.91 -12.63
CA ASN A 56 -4.70 1.57 -13.13
C ASN A 56 -5.36 2.75 -13.83
N GLU A 57 -5.15 3.98 -13.38
CA GLU A 57 -5.60 5.20 -14.06
C GLU A 57 -4.92 5.32 -15.43
N ARG A 58 -3.59 5.18 -15.49
CA ARG A 58 -2.84 5.14 -16.75
C ARG A 58 -3.31 4.01 -17.67
N LYS A 59 -3.58 2.82 -17.13
CA LYS A 59 -4.10 1.67 -17.91
C LYS A 59 -5.56 1.85 -18.32
N ALA A 60 -6.37 2.56 -17.54
CA ALA A 60 -7.75 2.88 -17.88
C ALA A 60 -7.81 3.96 -18.97
N GLU A 61 -6.84 4.87 -18.99
CA GLU A 61 -6.61 5.80 -20.09
C GLU A 61 -6.22 5.07 -21.38
N VAL A 62 -5.50 3.94 -21.29
CA VAL A 62 -5.27 3.03 -22.42
C VAL A 62 -6.57 2.32 -22.80
N VAL A 63 -7.31 2.94 -23.73
CA VAL A 63 -8.58 2.40 -24.25
C VAL A 63 -8.34 1.15 -25.10
N GLN A 64 -9.06 0.08 -24.80
CA GLN A 64 -9.13 -1.07 -25.71
C GLN A 64 -10.15 -0.82 -26.82
N VAL A 65 -9.70 -0.74 -28.07
CA VAL A 65 -10.59 -0.57 -29.23
C VAL A 65 -11.41 -1.85 -29.46
N ILE A 66 -12.72 -1.76 -29.24
CA ILE A 66 -13.64 -2.87 -29.51
C ILE A 66 -14.07 -2.81 -30.97
N ARG A 67 -13.41 -3.62 -31.82
CA ARG A 67 -13.73 -3.71 -33.25
C ARG A 67 -15.09 -4.37 -33.54
N ASN A 68 -15.56 -5.26 -32.66
CA ASN A 68 -16.85 -5.94 -32.82
C ASN A 68 -17.77 -5.66 -31.60
N PRO A 69 -18.85 -4.89 -31.77
CA PRO A 69 -19.74 -4.51 -30.67
C PRO A 69 -20.57 -5.68 -30.10
N LEU A 70 -20.73 -6.79 -30.83
CA LEU A 70 -21.44 -7.98 -30.33
C LEU A 70 -20.72 -8.62 -29.13
N LYS A 71 -19.43 -8.33 -28.95
CA LYS A 71 -18.67 -8.77 -27.77
C LYS A 71 -19.21 -8.16 -26.47
N LEU A 72 -19.78 -6.96 -26.51
CA LEU A 72 -20.40 -6.32 -25.34
C LEU A 72 -21.66 -7.08 -24.89
N LYS A 73 -22.41 -7.64 -25.83
CA LYS A 73 -23.62 -8.43 -25.54
C LYS A 73 -23.31 -9.75 -24.82
N ARG A 74 -22.08 -10.27 -24.96
CA ARG A 74 -21.62 -11.50 -24.28
C ARG A 74 -21.01 -11.21 -22.90
N ALA A 75 -20.72 -9.96 -22.57
CA ALA A 75 -20.11 -9.59 -21.30
C ALA A 75 -21.15 -9.57 -20.17
N LYS A 76 -20.72 -9.87 -18.94
CA LYS A 76 -21.61 -9.79 -17.77
C LYS A 76 -22.04 -8.35 -17.52
N LYS A 77 -23.32 -8.15 -17.17
CA LYS A 77 -23.93 -6.84 -16.90
C LYS A 77 -23.14 -5.98 -15.89
N LYS A 78 -22.49 -6.59 -14.89
CA LYS A 78 -21.65 -5.89 -13.91
C LYS A 78 -20.40 -5.21 -14.51
N HIS A 79 -19.83 -5.79 -15.56
CA HIS A 79 -18.64 -5.22 -16.23
C HIS A 79 -19.03 -4.10 -17.17
N LEU A 80 -20.18 -4.22 -17.85
CA LEU A 80 -20.72 -3.19 -18.74
C LEU A 80 -20.97 -1.86 -18.00
N ARG A 81 -21.36 -1.90 -16.72
CA ARG A 81 -21.56 -0.69 -15.89
C ARG A 81 -20.30 0.15 -15.68
N ARG A 82 -19.11 -0.43 -15.89
CA ARG A 82 -17.82 0.26 -15.73
C ARG A 82 -17.19 0.69 -17.06
N ILE A 83 -17.80 0.32 -18.19
CA ILE A 83 -17.27 0.65 -19.51
C ILE A 83 -17.67 2.09 -19.84
N GLU A 84 -16.69 2.95 -20.05
CA GLU A 84 -16.88 4.28 -20.63
C GLU A 84 -16.68 4.20 -22.14
N LYS A 85 -17.60 4.79 -22.91
CA LYS A 85 -17.45 4.91 -24.36
C LYS A 85 -16.52 6.09 -24.65
N ARG A 86 -15.28 5.81 -25.07
CA ARG A 86 -14.34 6.80 -25.59
C ARG A 86 -14.27 6.67 -27.11
N ASP A 87 -14.77 7.66 -27.84
CA ASP A 87 -14.75 7.65 -29.29
C ASP A 87 -13.32 7.92 -29.79
N THR A 88 -12.60 6.86 -30.16
CA THR A 88 -11.25 6.90 -30.76
C THR A 88 -11.29 6.91 -32.30
N LEU A 89 -12.50 6.98 -32.87
CA LEU A 89 -12.77 6.81 -34.29
C LEU A 89 -12.14 7.93 -35.14
N ALA A 90 -12.14 9.16 -34.62
CA ALA A 90 -11.49 10.31 -35.27
C ALA A 90 -9.97 10.13 -35.41
N LEU A 91 -9.29 9.60 -34.39
CA LEU A 91 -7.85 9.33 -34.43
C LEU A 91 -7.52 8.22 -35.44
N LEU A 92 -8.37 7.18 -35.52
CA LEU A 92 -8.26 6.11 -36.51
C LEU A 92 -8.45 6.61 -37.94
N GLN A 93 -9.47 7.45 -38.18
CA GLN A 93 -9.73 8.04 -39.51
C GLN A 93 -8.57 8.94 -39.95
N ASN A 94 -8.05 9.77 -39.05
CA ASN A 94 -6.92 10.65 -39.32
C ASN A 94 -5.64 9.85 -39.64
N SER A 95 -5.35 8.79 -38.87
CA SER A 95 -4.21 7.90 -39.14
C SER A 95 -4.35 7.18 -40.50
N GLN A 96 -5.55 6.73 -40.86
CA GLN A 96 -5.80 6.13 -42.17
C GLN A 96 -5.66 7.12 -43.33
N ALA A 97 -6.06 8.38 -43.14
CA ALA A 97 -5.88 9.42 -44.12
C ALA A 97 -4.39 9.73 -44.35
N GLN A 98 -3.59 9.81 -43.29
CA GLN A 98 -2.15 10.00 -43.37
C GLN A 98 -1.45 8.85 -44.11
N LEU A 99 -1.80 7.60 -43.81
CA LEU A 99 -1.24 6.42 -44.50
C LEU A 99 -1.62 6.37 -45.99
N LYS A 100 -2.80 6.86 -46.35
CA LYS A 100 -3.21 6.97 -47.77
C LYS A 100 -2.46 8.07 -48.49
N ALA A 101 -2.27 9.23 -47.84
CA ALA A 101 -1.49 10.34 -48.39
C ALA A 101 0.00 9.99 -48.57
N ALA A 102 0.58 9.17 -47.69
CA ALA A 102 1.96 8.70 -47.80
C ALA A 102 2.16 7.56 -48.82
N LYS A 103 1.08 6.97 -49.33
CA LYS A 103 1.09 5.91 -50.35
C LYS A 103 0.86 6.42 -51.77
N GLN A 104 0.45 7.67 -51.92
CA GLN A 104 0.37 8.39 -53.20
C GLN A 104 1.69 9.11 -53.45
#